data_AF-A0A1Y5I1X7-F1
#
_entry.id   AF-A0A1Y5I1X7-F1
#
_cell.length_a   1.000
_cell.length_b   1.000
_cell.length_c   1.000
_cell.angle_alpha   90.00
_cell.angle_beta   90.00
_cell.angle_gamma   90.00
#
_symmetry.space_group_name_H-M   'P 1'
#
loop_
_entity.id
_entity.type
_entity.pdbx_description
1 polymer ?
#
loop_
_entity_poly.entity_id
_entity_poly.type
_entity_poly.pdbx_seq_one_letter_code
_entity_poly.pdbx_strand_id
1 'polypeptide(L)'
;MTAASHVCSTYEEQLRYLKQLKSQGADKATLRAAATKLRQFKLKSRQENASKARYNQKAISYNANMFLDVYRSHFRTVPYDKEGFSVSFPVPTDEVGASEVRKFFQEFGFAIFRDVIDAEECVKTQDEIWSYLESNTAGFERFVPETYCHLSSQTYGLAPEPAIFTPQIVKNRCCVKVLRAFRTLILDDDILVSHDRWCVYRPTRDILFKNGVRSMPQWKTRENLHLDLNPWTYFSEIKPLEDLRYDNLRDFSKEINGVTLASGPHVQGVLSLHDNKPNDGGTVLLVGFHKCFKEWRNSLGSMSDQIHSIGGDLGHLVWRGNGVGSYILAPSDPLHKFKQRVTTRAGSLLIWNQCVLHGSAHNDSDKFRVAQFIKAFRRAPIGEIRLSRRMKRVDAELKRNGVHLDAKMSTAMKRAIGLT
;
A
#
# COMPACT_ATOMS: atom_id res chain seq x y z
N MET A 1 -11.43 -21.02 -62.20
CA MET A 1 -12.15 -20.60 -60.99
C MET A 1 -11.38 -19.49 -60.31
N THR A 2 -11.92 -18.28 -60.32
CA THR A 2 -11.35 -17.05 -59.75
C THR A 2 -11.25 -17.14 -58.23
N ALA A 3 -10.08 -16.85 -57.68
CA ALA A 3 -9.84 -16.84 -56.23
C ALA A 3 -10.65 -15.72 -55.57
N ALA A 4 -11.61 -16.08 -54.72
CA ALA A 4 -12.36 -15.14 -53.91
C ALA A 4 -11.40 -14.35 -53.01
N SER A 5 -11.44 -13.02 -53.09
CA SER A 5 -10.66 -12.14 -52.21
C SER A 5 -11.13 -12.34 -50.76
N HIS A 6 -10.30 -12.96 -49.93
CA HIS A 6 -10.61 -13.13 -48.50
C HIS A 6 -10.56 -11.76 -47.79
N VAL A 7 -11.72 -11.25 -47.36
CA VAL A 7 -11.84 -9.96 -46.67
C VAL A 7 -11.90 -10.19 -45.17
N CYS A 8 -10.79 -9.98 -44.46
CA CYS A 8 -10.81 -9.89 -42.99
C CYS A 8 -11.33 -8.51 -42.55
N SER A 9 -12.17 -8.50 -41.52
CA SER A 9 -12.84 -7.32 -40.97
C SER A 9 -12.25 -6.87 -39.62
N THR A 10 -11.58 -7.78 -38.90
CA THR A 10 -10.98 -7.52 -37.59
C THR A 10 -9.47 -7.80 -37.53
N TYR A 11 -8.78 -7.26 -36.51
CA TYR A 11 -7.36 -7.53 -36.28
C TYR A 11 -7.09 -9.03 -36.03
N GLU A 12 -7.97 -9.71 -35.29
CA GLU A 12 -7.81 -11.11 -34.93
C GLU A 12 -8.02 -12.04 -36.14
N GLU A 13 -9.03 -11.74 -36.97
CA GLU A 13 -9.25 -12.42 -38.26
C GLU A 13 -8.03 -12.25 -39.16
N GLN A 14 -7.52 -11.02 -39.29
CA GLN A 14 -6.34 -10.74 -40.11
C GLN A 14 -5.07 -11.43 -39.58
N LEU A 15 -4.93 -11.57 -38.26
CA LEU A 15 -3.81 -12.27 -37.64
C LEU A 15 -3.90 -13.79 -37.87
N ARG A 16 -5.09 -14.38 -37.73
CA ARG A 16 -5.33 -15.79 -38.04
C ARG A 16 -5.08 -16.08 -39.52
N TYR A 17 -5.57 -15.21 -40.40
CA TYR A 17 -5.34 -15.30 -41.83
C TYR A 17 -3.85 -15.23 -42.19
N LEU A 18 -3.10 -14.30 -41.60
CA LEU A 18 -1.65 -14.23 -41.82
C LEU A 18 -0.91 -15.49 -41.33
N LYS A 19 -1.35 -16.10 -40.22
CA LYS A 19 -0.79 -17.38 -39.75
C LYS A 19 -1.11 -18.53 -40.70
N GLN A 20 -2.34 -18.58 -41.22
CA GLN A 20 -2.77 -19.57 -42.19
C GLN A 20 -1.99 -19.48 -43.51
N LEU A 21 -1.78 -18.26 -44.03
CA LEU A 21 -0.97 -18.04 -45.23
C LEU A 21 0.48 -18.52 -45.04
N LYS A 22 1.05 -18.32 -43.85
CA LYS A 22 2.39 -18.82 -43.50
C LYS A 22 2.44 -20.36 -43.49
N SER A 23 1.45 -21.01 -42.89
CA SER A 23 1.41 -22.48 -42.85
C SER A 23 1.18 -23.11 -44.22
N GLN A 24 0.56 -22.37 -45.15
CA GLN A 24 0.29 -22.82 -46.52
C GLN A 24 1.42 -22.49 -47.51
N GLY A 25 2.54 -21.90 -47.05
CA GLY A 25 3.69 -21.58 -47.90
C GLY A 25 3.42 -20.47 -48.93
N ALA A 26 2.51 -19.53 -48.62
CA ALA A 26 2.17 -18.43 -49.52
C ALA A 26 3.41 -17.58 -49.90
N ASP A 27 3.38 -16.98 -51.09
CA ASP A 27 4.49 -16.19 -51.61
C ASP A 27 4.75 -14.90 -50.79
N LYS A 28 5.95 -14.33 -50.97
CA LYS A 28 6.39 -13.14 -50.22
C LYS A 28 5.51 -11.91 -50.44
N ALA A 29 4.91 -11.73 -51.62
CA ALA A 29 4.07 -10.57 -51.91
C ALA A 29 2.74 -10.68 -51.15
N THR A 30 2.12 -11.87 -51.18
CA THR A 30 0.88 -12.18 -50.46
C THR A 30 1.05 -12.02 -48.94
N LEU A 31 2.15 -12.52 -48.38
CA LEU A 31 2.46 -12.34 -46.95
C LEU A 31 2.68 -10.87 -46.56
N ARG A 32 3.34 -10.08 -47.43
CA ARG A 32 3.55 -8.64 -47.20
C ARG A 32 2.24 -7.85 -47.23
N ALA A 33 1.34 -8.16 -48.16
CA ALA A 33 0.03 -7.51 -48.24
C ALA A 33 -0.80 -7.78 -46.97
N ALA A 34 -0.88 -9.05 -46.53
CA ALA A 34 -1.59 -9.43 -45.32
C ALA A 34 -0.99 -8.81 -44.05
N ALA A 35 0.33 -8.71 -43.96
CA ALA A 35 1.02 -8.04 -42.85
C ALA A 35 0.79 -6.52 -42.84
N THR A 36 0.69 -5.89 -44.01
CA THR A 36 0.40 -4.45 -44.15
C THR A 36 -1.02 -4.14 -43.68
N LYS A 37 -2.00 -4.95 -44.07
CA LYS A 37 -3.39 -4.81 -43.60
C LYS A 37 -3.51 -5.02 -42.08
N LEU A 38 -2.76 -5.97 -41.52
CA LEU A 38 -2.67 -6.15 -40.06
C LEU A 38 -2.09 -4.91 -39.35
N ARG A 39 -1.06 -4.27 -39.93
CA ARG A 39 -0.49 -3.01 -39.41
C ARG A 39 -1.50 -1.87 -39.48
N GLN A 40 -2.32 -1.79 -40.53
CA GLN A 40 -3.38 -0.78 -40.64
C GLN A 40 -4.44 -0.95 -39.54
N PHE A 41 -4.90 -2.18 -39.26
CA PHE A 41 -5.79 -2.44 -38.13
C PHE A 41 -5.16 -2.02 -36.79
N LYS A 42 -3.86 -2.29 -36.61
CA LYS A 42 -3.13 -1.89 -35.40
C LYS A 42 -3.01 -0.36 -35.27
N LEU A 43 -2.81 0.35 -36.38
CA LEU A 43 -2.76 1.82 -36.42
C LEU A 43 -4.12 2.45 -36.13
N LYS A 44 -5.20 1.93 -36.76
CA LYS A 44 -6.57 2.38 -36.52
C LYS A 44 -6.98 2.20 -35.06
N SER A 45 -6.71 1.02 -34.48
CA SER A 45 -6.94 0.76 -33.06
C SER A 45 -6.16 1.72 -32.15
N ARG A 46 -4.91 2.04 -32.48
CA ARG A 46 -4.11 3.04 -31.73
C ARG A 46 -4.73 4.44 -31.80
N GLN A 47 -5.19 4.87 -32.97
CA GLN A 47 -5.85 6.17 -33.16
C GLN A 47 -7.19 6.24 -32.41
N GLU A 48 -8.02 5.20 -32.50
CA GLU A 48 -9.28 5.10 -31.75
C GLU A 48 -9.03 5.12 -30.23
N ASN A 49 -8.02 4.40 -29.75
CA ASN A 49 -7.62 4.41 -28.35
C ASN A 49 -7.09 5.79 -27.91
N ALA A 50 -6.34 6.50 -28.76
CA ALA A 50 -5.86 7.84 -28.46
C ALA A 50 -7.02 8.87 -28.40
N SER A 51 -8.00 8.77 -29.29
CA SER A 51 -9.20 9.62 -29.27
C SER A 51 -10.09 9.32 -28.06
N LYS A 52 -10.30 8.04 -27.72
CA LYS A 52 -10.99 7.63 -26.49
C LYS A 52 -10.24 8.12 -25.24
N ALA A 53 -8.92 8.02 -25.22
CA ALA A 53 -8.10 8.52 -24.12
C ALA A 53 -8.27 10.02 -23.91
N ARG A 54 -8.27 10.85 -24.98
CA ARG A 54 -8.52 12.30 -24.88
C ARG A 54 -9.94 12.65 -24.40
N TYR A 55 -10.94 11.97 -24.95
CA TYR A 55 -12.33 12.16 -24.52
C TYR A 55 -12.52 11.78 -23.05
N ASN A 56 -12.00 10.62 -22.65
CA ASN A 56 -12.01 10.16 -21.27
C ASN A 56 -11.24 11.12 -20.36
N GLN A 57 -10.08 11.63 -20.77
CA GLN A 57 -9.32 12.61 -20.00
C GLN A 57 -10.12 13.91 -19.75
N LYS A 58 -10.87 14.40 -20.74
CA LYS A 58 -11.74 15.59 -20.59
C LYS A 58 -12.93 15.32 -19.65
N ALA A 59 -13.57 14.16 -19.78
CA ALA A 59 -14.67 13.75 -18.91
C ALA A 59 -14.21 13.49 -17.46
N ILE A 60 -13.05 12.84 -17.28
CA ILE A 60 -12.39 12.62 -15.99
C ILE A 60 -12.04 13.96 -15.35
N SER A 61 -11.50 14.92 -16.10
CA SER A 61 -11.17 16.26 -15.58
C SER A 61 -12.41 17.02 -15.10
N TYR A 62 -13.56 16.87 -15.78
CA TYR A 62 -14.82 17.48 -15.36
C TYR A 62 -15.35 16.85 -14.06
N ASN A 63 -15.36 15.52 -13.99
CA ASN A 63 -15.77 14.78 -12.80
C ASN A 63 -14.86 15.02 -11.58
N ALA A 64 -13.55 15.16 -11.82
CA ALA A 64 -12.57 15.42 -10.77
C ALA A 64 -12.83 16.79 -10.10
N ASN A 65 -13.09 17.84 -10.89
CA ASN A 65 -13.39 19.17 -10.33
C ASN A 65 -14.66 19.17 -9.47
N MET A 66 -15.72 18.49 -9.89
CA MET A 66 -16.93 18.34 -9.07
C MET A 66 -16.65 17.55 -7.77
N PHE A 67 -15.84 16.49 -7.84
CA PHE A 67 -15.46 15.73 -6.65
C PHE A 67 -14.60 16.56 -5.67
N LEU A 68 -13.75 17.47 -6.17
CA LEU A 68 -12.95 18.33 -5.29
C LEU A 68 -13.81 19.18 -4.36
N ASP A 69 -14.97 19.66 -4.82
CA ASP A 69 -15.89 20.43 -3.98
C ASP A 69 -16.51 19.57 -2.88
N VAL A 70 -16.86 18.31 -3.22
CA VAL A 70 -17.28 17.32 -2.22
C VAL A 70 -16.17 17.11 -1.18
N TYR A 71 -14.94 16.85 -1.62
CA TYR A 71 -13.82 16.63 -0.70
C TYR A 71 -13.53 17.85 0.17
N ARG A 72 -13.59 19.08 -0.37
CA ARG A 72 -13.39 20.32 0.40
C ARG A 72 -14.33 20.45 1.60
N SER A 73 -15.56 19.97 1.49
CA SER A 73 -16.52 19.98 2.61
C SER A 73 -16.09 19.05 3.77
N HIS A 74 -15.35 17.99 3.46
CA HIS A 74 -14.83 17.02 4.42
C HIS A 74 -13.36 17.24 4.80
N PHE A 75 -12.64 18.11 4.08
CA PHE A 75 -11.25 18.41 4.34
C PHE A 75 -11.07 18.90 5.77
N ARG A 76 -10.02 18.39 6.42
CA ARG A 76 -9.56 18.83 7.73
C ARG A 76 -8.05 18.96 7.70
N THR A 77 -7.55 19.89 8.49
CA THR A 77 -6.11 20.06 8.67
C THR A 77 -5.62 19.11 9.76
N VAL A 78 -4.53 18.38 9.54
CA VAL A 78 -3.88 17.57 10.58
C VAL A 78 -3.56 18.48 11.76
N PRO A 79 -4.10 18.22 12.96
CA PRO A 79 -3.77 19.01 14.13
C PRO A 79 -2.38 18.62 14.63
N TYR A 80 -1.60 19.62 15.07
CA TYR A 80 -0.27 19.45 15.64
C TYR A 80 -0.25 19.92 17.09
N ASP A 81 0.58 19.29 17.90
CA ASP A 81 0.90 19.75 19.24
C ASP A 81 1.97 20.86 19.21
N LYS A 82 2.29 21.39 20.40
CA LYS A 82 3.26 22.49 20.58
C LYS A 82 4.69 22.15 20.13
N GLU A 83 5.02 20.87 19.98
CA GLU A 83 6.35 20.41 19.55
C GLU A 83 6.40 20.12 18.04
N GLY A 84 5.29 20.35 17.33
CA GLY A 84 5.18 20.14 15.89
C GLY A 84 4.95 18.69 15.50
N PHE A 85 4.59 17.81 16.44
CA PHE A 85 4.11 16.46 16.13
C PHE A 85 2.59 16.47 15.94
N SER A 86 2.07 15.57 15.12
CA SER A 86 0.62 15.42 14.96
C SER A 86 0.00 14.99 16.29
N VAL A 87 -1.18 15.53 16.61
CA VAL A 87 -1.87 15.23 17.86
C VAL A 87 -2.02 13.72 18.02
N SER A 88 -1.68 13.25 19.22
CA SER A 88 -1.70 11.85 19.60
C SER A 88 -2.47 11.66 20.90
N PHE A 89 -2.77 10.42 21.22
CA PHE A 89 -3.53 10.00 22.39
C PHE A 89 -2.76 8.90 23.13
N PRO A 90 -2.85 8.81 24.47
CA PRO A 90 -2.39 7.61 25.16
C PRO A 90 -3.30 6.44 24.74
N VAL A 91 -2.81 5.20 24.85
CA VAL A 91 -3.68 4.05 24.63
C VAL A 91 -4.77 4.03 25.73
N PRO A 92 -6.06 4.12 25.37
CA PRO A 92 -7.11 4.31 26.35
C PRO A 92 -7.22 3.10 27.28
N THR A 93 -7.50 3.36 28.54
CA THR A 93 -7.74 2.35 29.59
C THR A 93 -9.20 2.29 30.01
N ASP A 94 -10.01 3.24 29.54
CA ASP A 94 -11.42 3.40 29.85
C ASP A 94 -12.20 3.85 28.61
N GLU A 95 -13.53 3.87 28.74
CA GLU A 95 -14.45 4.21 27.66
C GLU A 95 -14.46 5.72 27.34
N VAL A 96 -14.10 6.59 28.29
CA VAL A 96 -14.05 8.04 28.05
C VAL A 96 -12.93 8.37 27.08
N GLY A 97 -11.71 7.90 27.36
CA GLY A 97 -10.58 8.05 26.45
C GLY A 97 -10.80 7.32 25.14
N ALA A 98 -11.38 6.12 25.16
CA ALA A 98 -11.68 5.39 23.92
C ALA A 98 -12.69 6.14 23.05
N SER A 99 -13.72 6.76 23.64
CA SER A 99 -14.72 7.56 22.94
C SER A 99 -14.12 8.83 22.33
N GLU A 100 -13.22 9.51 23.06
CA GLU A 100 -12.50 10.68 22.53
C GLU A 100 -11.69 10.33 21.28
N VAL A 101 -10.89 9.27 21.35
CA VAL A 101 -10.08 8.81 20.22
C VAL A 101 -10.95 8.39 19.04
N ARG A 102 -12.09 7.72 19.29
CA ARG A 102 -13.01 7.33 18.22
C ARG A 102 -13.67 8.52 17.55
N LYS A 103 -14.05 9.56 18.29
CA LYS A 103 -14.56 10.81 17.72
C LYS A 103 -13.51 11.46 16.81
N PHE A 104 -12.25 11.51 17.27
CA PHE A 104 -11.15 11.99 16.45
C PHE A 104 -10.98 11.13 15.18
N PHE A 105 -10.94 9.81 15.32
CA PHE A 105 -10.79 8.89 14.19
C PHE A 105 -11.93 9.00 13.17
N GLN A 106 -13.17 9.14 13.63
CA GLN A 106 -14.33 9.36 12.77
C GLN A 106 -14.21 10.68 12.01
N GLU A 107 -13.73 11.74 12.66
CA GLU A 107 -13.62 13.06 12.07
C GLU A 107 -12.47 13.15 11.04
N PHE A 108 -11.29 12.66 11.41
CA PHE A 108 -10.05 12.85 10.66
C PHE A 108 -9.68 11.64 9.77
N GLY A 109 -10.20 10.45 10.09
CA GLY A 109 -9.90 9.20 9.37
C GLY A 109 -8.61 8.51 9.84
N PHE A 110 -7.95 9.06 10.85
CA PHE A 110 -6.75 8.51 11.47
C PHE A 110 -6.70 8.84 12.96
N ALA A 111 -5.87 8.13 13.70
CA ALA A 111 -5.50 8.45 15.08
C ALA A 111 -4.06 8.00 15.33
N ILE A 112 -3.38 8.66 16.26
CA ILE A 112 -2.03 8.29 16.70
C ILE A 112 -2.10 7.92 18.17
N PHE A 113 -1.59 6.75 18.51
CA PHE A 113 -1.41 6.30 19.88
C PHE A 113 0.06 6.47 20.26
N ARG A 114 0.35 7.30 21.27
CA ARG A 114 1.72 7.48 21.79
C ARG A 114 2.07 6.43 22.84
N ASP A 115 3.37 6.26 23.06
CA ASP A 115 3.93 5.40 24.11
C ASP A 115 3.41 3.95 24.03
N VAL A 116 3.27 3.44 22.80
CA VAL A 116 2.77 2.09 22.50
C VAL A 116 3.85 1.05 22.73
N ILE A 117 5.08 1.35 22.34
CA ILE A 117 6.30 0.68 22.80
C ILE A 117 7.25 1.74 23.36
N ASP A 118 8.12 1.36 24.29
CA ASP A 118 9.10 2.28 24.87
C ASP A 118 10.33 2.46 23.98
N ALA A 119 11.22 3.36 24.40
CA ALA A 119 12.44 3.67 23.67
C ALA A 119 13.40 2.46 23.55
N GLU A 120 13.44 1.58 24.55
CA GLU A 120 14.31 0.39 24.53
C GLU A 120 13.82 -0.59 23.46
N GLU A 121 12.52 -0.83 23.39
CA GLU A 121 11.90 -1.67 22.36
C GLU A 121 12.00 -1.04 20.96
N CYS A 122 11.98 0.29 20.84
CA CYS A 122 12.29 0.97 19.58
C CYS A 122 13.73 0.68 19.13
N VAL A 123 14.70 0.78 20.05
CA VAL A 123 16.12 0.51 19.75
C VAL A 123 16.31 -0.95 19.35
N LYS A 124 15.77 -1.91 20.11
CA LYS A 124 15.82 -3.34 19.76
C LYS A 124 15.25 -3.63 18.37
N THR A 125 14.14 -2.97 18.02
CA THR A 125 13.52 -3.16 16.69
C THR A 125 14.38 -2.57 15.59
N GLN A 126 14.96 -1.38 15.80
CA GLN A 126 15.91 -0.79 14.86
C GLN A 126 17.14 -1.68 14.68
N ASP A 127 17.72 -2.18 15.76
CA ASP A 127 18.89 -3.06 15.71
C ASP A 127 18.62 -4.37 14.97
N GLU A 128 17.44 -4.98 15.13
CA GLU A 128 17.02 -6.14 14.35
C GLU A 128 16.94 -5.80 12.84
N ILE A 129 16.33 -4.66 12.49
CA ILE A 129 16.22 -4.20 11.09
C ILE A 129 17.61 -3.94 10.49
N TRP A 130 18.48 -3.28 11.24
CA TRP A 130 19.82 -2.98 10.77
C TRP A 130 20.68 -4.23 10.62
N SER A 131 20.57 -5.18 11.56
CA SER A 131 21.33 -6.44 11.49
C SER A 131 20.86 -7.27 10.30
N TYR A 132 19.55 -7.25 10.02
CA TYR A 132 19.01 -7.81 8.79
C TYR A 132 19.61 -7.12 7.55
N LEU A 133 19.64 -5.78 7.51
CA LEU A 133 20.14 -5.03 6.37
C LEU A 133 21.63 -5.30 6.10
N GLU A 134 22.47 -5.30 7.14
CA GLU A 134 23.91 -5.60 7.03
C GLU A 134 24.16 -7.03 6.56
N SER A 135 23.33 -7.98 7.02
CA SER A 135 23.45 -9.39 6.61
C SER A 135 22.97 -9.64 5.16
N ASN A 136 22.02 -8.85 4.66
CA ASN A 136 21.34 -9.11 3.39
C ASN A 136 21.66 -8.08 2.28
N THR A 137 22.42 -7.02 2.60
CA THR A 137 22.81 -5.98 1.65
C THR A 137 24.33 -5.92 1.57
N ALA A 138 24.90 -6.56 0.55
CA ALA A 138 26.34 -6.62 0.36
C ALA A 138 26.97 -5.21 0.35
N GLY A 139 27.96 -4.99 1.23
CA GLY A 139 28.70 -3.73 1.36
C GLY A 139 28.02 -2.65 2.19
N PHE A 140 26.84 -2.90 2.77
CA PHE A 140 26.18 -1.96 3.67
C PHE A 140 26.69 -2.09 5.11
N GLU A 141 27.01 -0.96 5.74
CA GLU A 141 27.37 -0.85 7.16
C GLU A 141 26.65 0.36 7.77
N ARG A 142 25.85 0.16 8.83
CA ARG A 142 24.94 1.21 9.32
C ARG A 142 25.64 2.47 9.82
N PHE A 143 26.89 2.35 10.28
CA PHE A 143 27.68 3.47 10.82
C PHE A 143 28.69 4.05 9.82
N VAL A 144 28.66 3.62 8.55
CA VAL A 144 29.57 4.09 7.50
C VAL A 144 28.76 4.73 6.38
N PRO A 145 28.56 6.07 6.39
CA PRO A 145 27.71 6.77 5.42
C PRO A 145 28.09 6.53 3.97
N GLU A 146 29.37 6.25 3.67
CA GLU A 146 29.86 5.87 2.35
C GLU A 146 29.11 4.66 1.76
N THR A 147 28.60 3.78 2.61
CA THR A 147 27.91 2.55 2.21
C THR A 147 26.41 2.74 1.98
N TYR A 148 25.83 3.89 2.34
CA TYR A 148 24.37 4.09 2.26
C TYR A 148 23.84 4.08 0.82
N CYS A 149 24.71 4.19 -0.19
CA CYS A 149 24.32 3.98 -1.59
C CYS A 149 23.81 2.56 -1.88
N HIS A 150 24.18 1.57 -1.07
CA HIS A 150 23.73 0.17 -1.22
C HIS A 150 22.26 -0.04 -0.83
N LEU A 151 21.68 0.86 -0.02
CA LEU A 151 20.25 0.82 0.29
C LEU A 151 19.43 1.37 -0.90
N SER A 152 18.32 0.71 -1.22
CA SER A 152 17.44 1.15 -2.32
C SER A 152 16.46 2.23 -1.86
N SER A 153 16.31 3.31 -2.65
CA SER A 153 15.18 4.24 -2.57
C SER A 153 14.05 3.92 -3.55
N GLN A 154 14.25 2.96 -4.46
CA GLN A 154 13.28 2.68 -5.53
C GLN A 154 12.00 2.02 -5.01
N THR A 155 12.11 1.25 -3.92
CA THR A 155 11.02 0.50 -3.29
C THR A 155 10.55 1.17 -1.99
N TYR A 156 10.65 2.49 -1.88
CA TYR A 156 10.26 3.24 -0.67
C TYR A 156 10.96 2.74 0.60
N GLY A 157 12.20 2.25 0.47
CA GLY A 157 12.95 1.72 1.61
C GLY A 157 12.36 0.47 2.25
N LEU A 158 11.41 -0.22 1.59
CA LEU A 158 10.73 -1.39 2.13
C LEU A 158 11.65 -2.61 2.16
N ALA A 159 11.46 -3.44 3.18
CA ALA A 159 12.04 -4.78 3.23
C ALA A 159 11.74 -5.57 1.93
N PRO A 160 12.70 -6.36 1.42
CA PRO A 160 12.50 -7.11 0.18
C PRO A 160 11.50 -8.26 0.34
N GLU A 161 11.46 -8.97 1.48
CA GLU A 161 10.42 -9.97 1.68
C GLU A 161 9.05 -9.31 1.87
N PRO A 162 7.97 -9.87 1.30
CA PRO A 162 6.63 -9.29 1.38
C PRO A 162 5.96 -9.44 2.76
N ALA A 163 6.54 -10.23 3.67
CA ALA A 163 6.08 -10.41 5.05
C ALA A 163 7.27 -10.83 5.93
N ILE A 164 7.43 -10.18 7.09
CA ILE A 164 8.56 -10.36 8.00
C ILE A 164 8.10 -11.02 9.30
N PHE A 165 8.80 -12.09 9.71
CA PHE A 165 8.51 -12.90 10.90
C PHE A 165 9.69 -12.96 11.87
N THR A 166 10.53 -11.93 11.91
CA THR A 166 11.67 -11.88 12.85
C THR A 166 11.19 -11.62 14.30
N PRO A 167 11.96 -12.03 15.31
CA PRO A 167 11.51 -12.03 16.71
C PRO A 167 10.96 -10.71 17.22
N GLN A 168 11.68 -9.60 17.05
CA GLN A 168 11.27 -8.30 17.58
C GLN A 168 10.11 -7.70 16.78
N ILE A 169 10.11 -7.86 15.45
CA ILE A 169 8.97 -7.48 14.59
C ILE A 169 7.68 -8.21 15.00
N VAL A 170 7.75 -9.51 15.31
CA VAL A 170 6.58 -10.26 15.81
C VAL A 170 6.21 -9.81 17.23
N LYS A 171 7.18 -9.59 18.12
CA LYS A 171 6.94 -9.09 19.48
C LYS A 171 6.14 -7.79 19.48
N ASN A 172 6.46 -6.85 18.58
CA ASN A 172 5.71 -5.60 18.41
C ASN A 172 4.25 -5.85 18.03
N ARG A 173 3.95 -6.83 17.16
CA ARG A 173 2.56 -7.20 16.81
C ARG A 173 1.80 -7.81 18.00
N CYS A 174 2.51 -8.47 18.89
CA CYS A 174 1.96 -9.06 20.11
C CYS A 174 1.78 -8.03 21.25
N CYS A 175 2.29 -6.81 21.11
CA CYS A 175 2.23 -5.81 22.19
C CYS A 175 0.77 -5.52 22.58
N VAL A 176 0.48 -5.60 23.88
CA VAL A 176 -0.89 -5.38 24.41
C VAL A 176 -1.44 -4.00 24.05
N LYS A 177 -0.57 -2.98 24.03
CA LYS A 177 -0.92 -1.61 23.66
C LYS A 177 -1.22 -1.48 22.17
N VAL A 178 -0.47 -2.18 21.30
CA VAL A 178 -0.75 -2.27 19.85
C VAL A 178 -2.12 -2.90 19.62
N LEU A 179 -2.38 -4.06 20.23
CA LEU A 179 -3.66 -4.75 20.09
C LEU A 179 -4.83 -3.92 20.61
N ARG A 180 -4.66 -3.27 21.77
CA ARG A 180 -5.70 -2.39 22.33
C ARG A 180 -6.00 -1.19 21.44
N ALA A 181 -4.97 -0.53 20.90
CA ALA A 181 -5.14 0.58 19.96
C ALA A 181 -5.96 0.18 18.73
N PHE A 182 -5.70 -1.00 18.15
CA PHE A 182 -6.50 -1.51 17.03
C PHE A 182 -7.94 -1.84 17.44
N ARG A 183 -8.15 -2.53 18.56
CA ARG A 183 -9.50 -2.87 19.07
C ARG A 183 -10.35 -1.64 19.34
N THR A 184 -9.74 -0.58 19.88
CA THR A 184 -10.42 0.72 20.10
C THR A 184 -11.04 1.27 18.82
N LEU A 185 -10.37 1.12 17.67
CA LEU A 185 -10.82 1.69 16.39
C LEU A 185 -11.63 0.72 15.53
N ILE A 186 -11.36 -0.59 15.61
CA ILE A 186 -12.12 -1.62 14.88
C ILE A 186 -13.47 -1.90 15.55
N LEU A 187 -13.62 -1.57 16.84
CA LEU A 187 -14.81 -1.85 17.65
C LEU A 187 -15.11 -3.36 17.67
N ASP A 188 -14.06 -4.15 17.82
CA ASP A 188 -14.13 -5.61 17.94
C ASP A 188 -12.91 -6.10 18.71
N ASP A 189 -13.10 -7.05 19.63
CA ASP A 189 -12.01 -7.68 20.36
C ASP A 189 -11.35 -8.81 19.57
N ASP A 190 -12.09 -9.43 18.65
CA ASP A 190 -11.65 -10.54 17.81
C ASP A 190 -11.10 -10.02 16.48
N ILE A 191 -9.87 -9.52 16.55
CA ILE A 191 -9.13 -9.00 15.41
C ILE A 191 -8.05 -9.96 14.95
N LEU A 192 -7.59 -9.77 13.73
CA LEU A 192 -6.34 -10.30 13.21
C LEU A 192 -5.40 -9.15 12.86
N VAL A 193 -4.11 -9.37 13.13
CA VAL A 193 -3.01 -8.46 12.78
C VAL A 193 -2.25 -9.03 11.59
N SER A 194 -1.90 -8.16 10.65
CA SER A 194 -1.16 -8.52 9.43
C SER A 194 0.30 -8.87 9.73
N HIS A 195 0.85 -9.77 8.92
CA HIS A 195 2.29 -9.94 8.79
C HIS A 195 2.77 -9.19 7.54
N ASP A 196 3.43 -8.06 7.78
CA ASP A 196 3.88 -7.11 6.75
C ASP A 196 5.36 -6.74 7.00
N ARG A 197 5.82 -5.69 6.35
CA ARG A 197 7.22 -5.24 6.27
C ARG A 197 7.55 -4.14 7.26
N TRP A 198 8.81 -3.75 7.24
CA TRP A 198 9.32 -2.48 7.77
C TRP A 198 9.86 -1.61 6.62
N CYS A 199 10.20 -0.37 6.90
CA CYS A 199 10.93 0.50 5.98
C CYS A 199 12.04 1.30 6.65
N VAL A 200 13.06 1.65 5.85
CA VAL A 200 14.18 2.52 6.20
C VAL A 200 14.36 3.59 5.12
N TYR A 201 14.26 4.87 5.47
CA TYR A 201 14.63 5.96 4.57
C TYR A 201 15.98 6.51 4.99
N ARG A 202 16.88 6.66 4.03
CA ARG A 202 18.21 7.24 4.25
C ARG A 202 18.13 8.70 4.70
N PRO A 203 19.14 9.22 5.40
CA PRO A 203 19.35 10.66 5.42
C PRO A 203 19.67 11.16 4.00
N THR A 204 19.30 12.39 3.70
CA THR A 204 19.51 13.09 2.42
C THR A 204 20.15 14.46 2.59
N ARG A 205 20.23 14.99 3.82
CA ARG A 205 20.84 16.28 4.17
C ARG A 205 21.97 16.09 5.17
N ASP A 206 22.93 16.99 5.12
CA ASP A 206 23.96 17.20 6.15
C ASP A 206 24.63 15.92 6.67
N ILE A 207 24.89 14.97 5.77
CA ILE A 207 25.48 13.68 6.09
C ILE A 207 27.00 13.85 6.21
N LEU A 208 27.57 13.44 7.34
CA LEU A 208 29.01 13.49 7.58
C LEU A 208 29.72 12.29 6.94
N PHE A 209 30.44 12.51 5.84
CA PHE A 209 31.35 11.54 5.24
C PHE A 209 32.79 11.81 5.68
N LYS A 210 33.72 10.89 5.41
CA LYS A 210 35.15 11.05 5.72
C LYS A 210 35.75 12.35 5.20
N ASN A 211 35.27 12.85 4.06
CA ASN A 211 35.76 14.05 3.39
C ASN A 211 34.90 15.31 3.66
N GLY A 212 34.05 15.28 4.69
CA GLY A 212 33.20 16.39 5.09
C GLY A 212 31.71 16.13 4.90
N VAL A 213 30.91 17.17 5.17
CA VAL A 213 29.44 17.12 5.15
C VAL A 213 28.91 17.32 3.73
N ARG A 214 27.98 16.45 3.28
CA ARG A 214 27.29 16.62 1.98
C ARG A 214 25.84 16.14 2.02
N SER A 215 25.02 16.74 1.16
CA SER A 215 23.65 16.29 0.89
C SER A 215 23.61 15.28 -0.26
N MET A 216 22.66 14.37 -0.23
CA MET A 216 22.44 13.32 -1.24
C MET A 216 20.99 13.35 -1.76
N PRO A 217 20.59 14.37 -2.54
CA PRO A 217 19.21 14.51 -3.03
C PRO A 217 18.73 13.33 -3.89
N GLN A 218 19.63 12.61 -4.55
CA GLN A 218 19.31 11.38 -5.30
C GLN A 218 18.87 10.21 -4.40
N TRP A 219 19.06 10.32 -3.08
CA TRP A 219 18.62 9.31 -2.12
C TRP A 219 17.19 9.52 -1.62
N LYS A 220 16.54 10.61 -2.01
CA LYS A 220 15.13 10.88 -1.71
C LYS A 220 14.24 9.72 -2.16
N THR A 221 13.32 9.31 -1.30
CA THR A 221 12.26 8.38 -1.66
C THR A 221 11.26 9.04 -2.61
N ARG A 222 10.58 8.21 -3.41
CA ARG A 222 9.53 8.69 -4.31
C ARG A 222 8.33 9.16 -3.51
N GLU A 223 7.62 10.14 -4.04
CA GLU A 223 6.30 10.48 -3.55
C GLU A 223 5.23 9.68 -4.28
N ASN A 224 4.12 9.40 -3.60
CA ASN A 224 2.94 8.84 -4.23
C ASN A 224 1.65 9.22 -3.48
N LEU A 225 0.52 8.89 -4.09
CA LEU A 225 -0.78 8.89 -3.44
C LEU A 225 -1.61 7.73 -4.00
N HIS A 226 -2.20 6.94 -3.12
CA HIS A 226 -2.84 5.69 -3.49
C HIS A 226 -3.82 5.18 -2.42
N LEU A 227 -4.60 4.16 -2.79
CA LEU A 227 -5.35 3.30 -1.89
C LEU A 227 -4.84 1.87 -2.00
N ASP A 228 -4.68 1.21 -0.87
CA ASP A 228 -4.37 -0.23 -0.80
C ASP A 228 -5.64 -1.08 -0.77
N LEU A 229 -6.52 -0.82 -1.73
CA LEU A 229 -7.68 -1.65 -2.03
C LEU A 229 -8.08 -1.45 -3.49
N ASN A 230 -8.98 -2.31 -3.96
CA ASN A 230 -9.69 -2.10 -5.22
C ASN A 230 -11.00 -1.34 -4.92
N PRO A 231 -11.16 -0.08 -5.37
CA PRO A 231 -12.35 0.72 -5.06
C PRO A 231 -13.67 0.11 -5.55
N TRP A 232 -13.65 -0.62 -6.65
CA TRP A 232 -14.85 -1.26 -7.21
C TRP A 232 -15.24 -2.52 -6.43
N THR A 233 -14.26 -3.39 -6.15
CA THR A 233 -14.50 -4.60 -5.35
C THR A 233 -14.85 -4.26 -3.90
N TYR A 234 -14.44 -3.11 -3.38
CA TYR A 234 -14.79 -2.70 -2.02
C TYR A 234 -16.30 -2.72 -1.75
N PHE A 235 -17.10 -2.28 -2.72
CA PHE A 235 -18.56 -2.20 -2.60
C PHE A 235 -19.29 -3.41 -3.20
N SER A 236 -18.59 -4.48 -3.60
CA SER A 236 -19.21 -5.68 -4.16
C SER A 236 -19.30 -6.81 -3.13
N GLU A 237 -20.11 -7.81 -3.46
CA GLU A 237 -20.27 -9.05 -2.67
C GLU A 237 -19.14 -10.07 -2.90
N ILE A 238 -18.14 -9.72 -3.72
CA ILE A 238 -17.01 -10.62 -4.00
C ILE A 238 -16.21 -10.82 -2.72
N LYS A 239 -15.82 -12.05 -2.44
CA LYS A 239 -14.91 -12.40 -1.34
C LYS A 239 -13.51 -12.68 -1.88
N PRO A 240 -12.68 -11.65 -2.10
CA PRO A 240 -11.45 -11.76 -2.88
C PRO A 240 -10.38 -12.66 -2.24
N LEU A 241 -10.56 -13.03 -0.97
CA LEU A 241 -9.53 -13.65 -0.15
C LEU A 241 -9.83 -15.11 0.24
N GLU A 242 -11.05 -15.63 0.09
CA GLU A 242 -11.42 -16.95 0.64
C GLU A 242 -10.58 -18.10 0.09
N ASP A 243 -10.14 -17.99 -1.17
CA ASP A 243 -9.28 -18.98 -1.81
C ASP A 243 -7.79 -18.81 -1.50
N LEU A 244 -7.39 -17.86 -0.64
CA LEU A 244 -6.00 -17.71 -0.24
C LEU A 244 -5.46 -19.00 0.39
N ARG A 245 -4.31 -19.43 -0.10
CA ARG A 245 -3.65 -20.67 0.30
C ARG A 245 -2.54 -20.45 1.33
N TYR A 246 -1.90 -19.28 1.29
CA TYR A 246 -0.73 -18.94 2.09
C TYR A 246 0.49 -19.82 1.78
N ASP A 247 0.56 -20.36 0.56
CA ASP A 247 1.70 -21.14 0.06
C ASP A 247 2.91 -20.23 -0.23
N ASN A 248 2.68 -18.93 -0.43
CA ASN A 248 3.70 -17.92 -0.69
C ASN A 248 3.57 -16.74 0.30
N LEU A 249 4.68 -16.16 0.75
CA LEU A 249 4.67 -14.98 1.64
C LEU A 249 3.92 -13.78 1.02
N ARG A 250 3.86 -13.67 -0.31
CA ARG A 250 3.06 -12.62 -0.99
C ARG A 250 1.56 -12.74 -0.72
N ASP A 251 1.05 -13.88 -0.27
CA ASP A 251 -0.36 -14.01 0.08
C ASP A 251 -0.72 -13.15 1.32
N PHE A 252 0.21 -12.87 2.22
CA PHE A 252 0.00 -11.89 3.30
C PHE A 252 -0.17 -10.47 2.73
N SER A 253 0.60 -10.10 1.70
CA SER A 253 0.40 -8.83 0.99
C SER A 253 -0.94 -8.77 0.25
N LYS A 254 -1.40 -9.88 -0.34
CA LYS A 254 -2.75 -9.94 -0.94
C LYS A 254 -3.85 -9.80 0.13
N GLU A 255 -3.68 -10.44 1.29
CA GLU A 255 -4.60 -10.32 2.43
C GLU A 255 -4.78 -8.85 2.87
N ILE A 256 -3.70 -8.08 2.88
CA ILE A 256 -3.74 -6.66 3.26
C ILE A 256 -4.57 -5.83 2.25
N ASN A 257 -4.54 -6.18 0.96
CA ASN A 257 -5.14 -5.37 -0.11
C ASN A 257 -6.52 -5.89 -0.60
N GLY A 258 -6.94 -7.07 -0.16
CA GLY A 258 -8.24 -7.67 -0.52
C GLY A 258 -9.38 -7.20 0.38
N VAL A 259 -9.53 -5.89 0.49
CA VAL A 259 -10.48 -5.26 1.42
C VAL A 259 -11.86 -5.12 0.76
N THR A 260 -12.90 -5.47 1.51
CA THR A 260 -14.29 -5.22 1.13
C THR A 260 -15.06 -4.57 2.28
N LEU A 261 -16.16 -3.91 1.97
CA LEU A 261 -17.07 -3.34 2.95
C LEU A 261 -17.57 -4.43 3.92
N ALA A 262 -17.93 -5.61 3.38
CA ALA A 262 -18.45 -6.73 4.16
C ALA A 262 -17.43 -7.36 5.12
N SER A 263 -16.13 -7.26 4.82
CA SER A 263 -15.06 -7.76 5.69
C SER A 263 -14.55 -6.71 6.68
N GLY A 264 -15.13 -5.51 6.67
CA GLY A 264 -14.66 -4.36 7.45
C GLY A 264 -15.15 -4.31 8.91
N PRO A 265 -14.64 -3.31 9.66
CA PRO A 265 -13.68 -2.30 9.24
C PRO A 265 -12.25 -2.86 9.15
N HIS A 266 -11.47 -2.27 8.25
CA HIS A 266 -10.03 -2.51 8.11
C HIS A 266 -9.29 -1.22 8.44
N VAL A 267 -8.17 -1.33 9.13
CA VAL A 267 -7.29 -0.20 9.41
C VAL A 267 -5.84 -0.57 9.12
N GLN A 268 -5.11 0.37 8.54
CA GLN A 268 -3.67 0.24 8.35
C GLN A 268 -2.95 1.01 9.45
N GLY A 269 -1.69 0.66 9.69
CA GLY A 269 -0.90 1.33 10.71
C GLY A 269 0.59 1.28 10.50
N VAL A 270 1.26 2.25 11.12
CA VAL A 270 2.70 2.47 11.09
C VAL A 270 3.17 2.68 12.52
N LEU A 271 3.96 1.74 13.02
CA LEU A 271 4.70 1.88 14.26
C LEU A 271 6.00 2.63 13.99
N SER A 272 6.14 3.81 14.57
CA SER A 272 7.30 4.67 14.41
C SER A 272 8.40 4.22 15.35
N LEU A 273 9.56 3.86 14.81
CA LEU A 273 10.69 3.36 15.61
C LEU A 273 11.71 4.47 15.91
N HIS A 274 11.50 5.64 15.32
CA HIS A 274 12.23 6.87 15.54
C HIS A 274 11.26 8.05 15.39
N ASP A 275 11.57 9.20 15.99
CA ASP A 275 10.84 10.43 15.73
C ASP A 275 10.79 10.72 14.23
N ASN A 276 9.59 10.93 13.70
CA ASN A 276 9.30 11.24 12.30
C ASN A 276 8.68 12.64 12.21
N LYS A 277 9.55 13.62 11.99
CA LYS A 277 9.26 15.05 11.81
C LYS A 277 8.84 15.36 10.36
N PRO A 278 8.40 16.60 10.04
CA PRO A 278 7.89 16.93 8.72
C PRO A 278 8.84 16.57 7.56
N ASN A 279 10.13 16.89 7.71
CA ASN A 279 11.16 16.72 6.69
C ASN A 279 11.69 15.28 6.57
N ASP A 280 11.35 14.38 7.48
CA ASP A 280 11.85 13.00 7.46
C ASP A 280 11.18 12.12 6.39
N GLY A 281 10.23 12.70 5.63
CA GLY A 281 9.40 12.00 4.68
C GLY A 281 8.46 10.99 5.34
N GLY A 282 7.90 10.10 4.54
CA GLY A 282 6.99 9.05 5.00
C GLY A 282 5.51 9.43 4.90
N THR A 283 4.68 8.92 5.80
CA THR A 283 3.23 8.81 5.62
C THR A 283 2.54 10.16 5.39
N VAL A 284 1.86 10.32 4.26
CA VAL A 284 0.92 11.41 4.01
C VAL A 284 -0.51 10.87 3.94
N LEU A 285 -1.47 11.65 4.43
CA LEU A 285 -2.90 11.33 4.37
C LEU A 285 -3.68 12.46 3.71
N LEU A 286 -4.77 12.09 3.02
CA LEU A 286 -5.86 13.00 2.70
C LEU A 286 -6.92 12.89 3.80
N VAL A 287 -6.73 13.68 4.85
CA VAL A 287 -7.60 13.69 6.03
C VAL A 287 -9.04 13.97 5.62
N GLY A 288 -9.98 13.21 6.21
CA GLY A 288 -11.42 13.31 5.90
C GLY A 288 -11.87 12.57 4.64
N PHE A 289 -10.96 12.05 3.83
CA PHE A 289 -11.30 11.42 2.54
C PHE A 289 -12.17 10.16 2.67
N HIS A 290 -12.06 9.43 3.78
CA HIS A 290 -12.90 8.26 4.09
C HIS A 290 -14.40 8.60 4.11
N LYS A 291 -14.77 9.87 4.39
CA LYS A 291 -16.16 10.34 4.42
C LYS A 291 -16.77 10.50 3.03
N CYS A 292 -15.94 10.68 2.00
CA CYS A 292 -16.36 10.86 0.61
C CYS A 292 -15.80 9.78 -0.33
N PHE A 293 -15.35 8.65 0.22
CA PHE A 293 -14.73 7.58 -0.56
C PHE A 293 -15.69 6.98 -1.59
N LYS A 294 -16.98 6.86 -1.25
CA LYS A 294 -18.01 6.33 -2.16
C LYS A 294 -18.26 7.27 -3.34
N GLU A 295 -18.37 8.56 -3.07
CA GLU A 295 -18.54 9.64 -4.04
C GLU A 295 -17.33 9.70 -4.97
N TRP A 296 -16.12 9.63 -4.40
CA TRP A 296 -14.89 9.52 -5.17
C TRP A 296 -14.91 8.32 -6.11
N ARG A 297 -15.22 7.12 -5.58
CA ARG A 297 -15.30 5.90 -6.39
C ARG A 297 -16.30 6.05 -7.53
N ASN A 298 -17.46 6.66 -7.27
CA ASN A 298 -18.48 6.91 -8.29
C ASN A 298 -17.98 7.87 -9.40
N SER A 299 -17.05 8.77 -9.09
CA SER A 299 -16.47 9.71 -10.07
C SER A 299 -15.47 9.05 -11.06
N LEU A 300 -14.91 7.88 -10.72
CA LEU A 300 -13.87 7.20 -11.52
C LEU A 300 -14.39 6.46 -12.76
N GLY A 301 -15.71 6.31 -12.89
CA GLY A 301 -16.33 5.52 -13.96
C GLY A 301 -16.13 4.01 -13.77
N SER A 302 -16.03 3.28 -14.89
CA SER A 302 -15.96 1.82 -14.87
C SER A 302 -14.58 1.30 -14.47
N MET A 303 -14.53 0.11 -13.85
CA MET A 303 -13.27 -0.54 -13.48
C MET A 303 -12.42 -0.89 -14.71
N SER A 304 -13.05 -1.30 -15.82
CA SER A 304 -12.36 -1.68 -17.05
C SER A 304 -11.54 -0.55 -17.65
N ASP A 305 -12.01 0.70 -17.55
CA ASP A 305 -11.29 1.87 -18.06
C ASP A 305 -10.01 2.15 -17.25
N GLN A 306 -9.97 1.69 -16.01
CA GLN A 306 -8.94 2.02 -15.02
C GLN A 306 -7.86 0.94 -14.91
N ILE A 307 -8.12 -0.30 -15.35
CA ILE A 307 -7.13 -1.38 -15.40
C ILE A 307 -6.15 -1.22 -16.58
N HIS A 308 -6.65 -0.76 -17.73
CA HIS A 308 -5.88 -0.69 -18.97
C HIS A 308 -5.14 0.63 -19.19
N SER A 309 -5.23 1.55 -18.22
CA SER A 309 -4.49 2.81 -18.22
C SER A 309 -3.02 2.55 -17.85
N ILE A 310 -2.19 2.19 -18.84
CA ILE A 310 -0.76 1.88 -18.67
C ILE A 310 0.13 3.15 -18.84
N GLY A 311 -0.48 4.33 -19.00
CA GLY A 311 0.26 5.60 -19.11
C GLY A 311 0.47 6.24 -17.74
N GLY A 312 1.71 6.62 -17.39
CA GLY A 312 2.06 7.24 -16.10
C GLY A 312 1.37 8.58 -15.79
N ASP A 313 0.65 9.15 -16.76
CA ASP A 313 -0.09 10.40 -16.63
C ASP A 313 -1.55 10.21 -16.17
N LEU A 314 -2.02 8.97 -16.03
CA LEU A 314 -3.38 8.65 -15.57
C LEU A 314 -3.37 7.78 -14.31
N GLY A 315 -4.38 7.98 -13.47
CA GLY A 315 -4.64 7.10 -12.33
C GLY A 315 -5.00 5.72 -12.84
N HIS A 316 -4.61 4.68 -12.12
CA HIS A 316 -4.84 3.31 -12.57
C HIS A 316 -4.99 2.34 -11.41
N LEU A 317 -5.72 1.26 -11.67
CA LEU A 317 -5.87 0.14 -10.76
C LEU A 317 -4.77 -0.90 -11.01
N VAL A 318 -3.90 -1.10 -10.03
CA VAL A 318 -3.01 -2.26 -9.98
C VAL A 318 -3.81 -3.47 -9.53
N TRP A 319 -4.42 -4.17 -10.49
CA TRP A 319 -5.23 -5.35 -10.24
C TRP A 319 -4.37 -6.61 -10.06
N ARG A 320 -4.62 -7.37 -9.00
CA ARG A 320 -3.85 -8.57 -8.62
C ARG A 320 -4.66 -9.87 -8.71
N GLY A 321 -5.76 -9.86 -9.45
CA GLY A 321 -6.69 -10.99 -9.58
C GLY A 321 -7.71 -11.06 -8.43
N ASN A 322 -8.82 -11.77 -8.68
CA ASN A 322 -9.91 -12.03 -7.72
C ASN A 322 -10.50 -10.79 -7.01
N GLY A 323 -10.29 -9.59 -7.56
CA GLY A 323 -10.77 -8.34 -6.97
C GLY A 323 -9.78 -7.66 -6.01
N VAL A 324 -8.62 -8.25 -5.74
CA VAL A 324 -7.54 -7.60 -4.95
C VAL A 324 -6.84 -6.54 -5.80
N GLY A 325 -6.48 -5.40 -5.20
CA GLY A 325 -5.75 -4.37 -5.93
C GLY A 325 -5.29 -3.20 -5.06
N SER A 326 -4.58 -2.27 -5.70
CA SER A 326 -4.31 -0.93 -5.17
C SER A 326 -4.62 0.09 -6.26
N TYR A 327 -5.26 1.20 -5.93
CA TYR A 327 -5.49 2.28 -6.90
C TYR A 327 -4.44 3.37 -6.71
N ILE A 328 -3.70 3.69 -7.76
CA ILE A 328 -2.64 4.72 -7.76
C ILE A 328 -3.19 5.96 -8.44
N LEU A 329 -3.09 7.12 -7.78
CA LEU A 329 -3.49 8.40 -8.37
C LEU A 329 -2.44 8.89 -9.37
N ALA A 330 -2.91 9.57 -10.41
CA ALA A 330 -2.02 10.26 -11.34
C ALA A 330 -1.23 11.34 -10.58
N PRO A 331 0.07 11.54 -10.88
CA PRO A 331 0.83 12.65 -10.30
C PRO A 331 0.21 14.04 -10.52
N SER A 332 -0.54 14.20 -11.62
CA SER A 332 -1.27 15.43 -11.95
C SER A 332 -2.63 15.56 -11.28
N ASP A 333 -3.08 14.56 -10.53
CA ASP A 333 -4.39 14.60 -9.86
C ASP A 333 -4.42 15.75 -8.83
N PRO A 334 -5.43 16.65 -8.88
CA PRO A 334 -5.50 17.79 -7.98
C PRO A 334 -5.58 17.40 -6.49
N LEU A 335 -5.97 16.17 -6.16
CA LEU A 335 -5.97 15.64 -4.79
C LEU A 335 -4.57 15.63 -4.17
N HIS A 336 -3.50 15.59 -4.96
CA HIS A 336 -2.13 15.72 -4.46
C HIS A 336 -1.88 17.02 -3.67
N LYS A 337 -2.65 18.10 -3.93
CA LYS A 337 -2.53 19.38 -3.22
C LYS A 337 -3.03 19.33 -1.77
N PHE A 338 -3.77 18.29 -1.41
CA PHE A 338 -4.35 18.12 -0.08
C PHE A 338 -3.62 17.06 0.77
N LYS A 339 -2.52 16.49 0.25
CA LYS A 339 -1.65 15.60 1.02
C LYS A 339 -1.10 16.32 2.24
N GLN A 340 -1.29 15.75 3.41
CA GLN A 340 -0.76 16.29 4.65
C GLN A 340 0.17 15.28 5.30
N ARG A 341 1.33 15.75 5.76
CA ARG A 341 2.26 14.95 6.56
C ARG A 341 1.62 14.59 7.89
N VAL A 342 1.80 13.34 8.29
CA VAL A 342 1.54 12.89 9.65
C VAL A 342 2.87 12.64 10.34
N THR A 343 3.12 13.37 11.42
CA THR A 343 4.37 13.31 12.19
C THR A 343 4.13 12.59 13.49
N THR A 344 5.11 11.80 13.92
CA THR A 344 4.96 10.88 15.05
C THR A 344 6.23 10.86 15.89
N ARG A 345 6.07 10.69 17.21
CA ARG A 345 7.20 10.38 18.10
C ARG A 345 7.58 8.91 17.98
N ALA A 346 8.82 8.58 18.31
CA ALA A 346 9.25 7.20 18.48
C ALA A 346 8.31 6.44 19.43
N GLY A 347 8.08 5.16 19.16
CA GLY A 347 7.19 4.31 19.95
C GLY A 347 5.69 4.58 19.74
N SER A 348 5.32 5.50 18.86
CA SER A 348 3.93 5.80 18.53
C SER A 348 3.39 4.95 17.37
N LEU A 349 2.13 4.55 17.45
CA LEU A 349 1.40 3.83 16.41
C LEU A 349 0.39 4.76 15.73
N LEU A 350 0.66 5.14 14.48
CA LEU A 350 -0.33 5.77 13.60
C LEU A 350 -1.25 4.69 13.06
N ILE A 351 -2.57 4.90 13.11
CA ILE A 351 -3.60 4.05 12.53
C ILE A 351 -4.53 4.89 11.66
N TRP A 352 -4.86 4.44 10.45
CA TRP A 352 -5.84 5.10 9.56
C TRP A 352 -6.85 4.11 8.98
N ASN A 353 -8.03 4.63 8.65
CA ASN A 353 -9.08 3.89 7.95
C ASN A 353 -8.60 3.51 6.55
N GLN A 354 -8.78 2.25 6.14
CA GLN A 354 -8.34 1.75 4.83
C GLN A 354 -8.88 2.56 3.63
N CYS A 355 -10.00 3.27 3.80
CA CYS A 355 -10.59 4.12 2.77
C CYS A 355 -9.96 5.51 2.68
N VAL A 356 -8.98 5.86 3.53
CA VAL A 356 -8.24 7.12 3.43
C VAL A 356 -7.15 7.01 2.36
N LEU A 357 -7.19 7.93 1.40
CA LEU A 357 -6.11 8.12 0.44
C LEU A 357 -4.83 8.47 1.18
N HIS A 358 -3.77 7.71 0.93
CA HIS A 358 -2.50 7.86 1.63
C HIS A 358 -1.31 7.61 0.71
N GLY A 359 -0.12 7.92 1.20
CA GLY A 359 1.08 7.76 0.41
C GLY A 359 2.32 8.08 1.20
N SER A 360 3.36 8.40 0.45
CA SER A 360 4.66 8.81 0.97
C SER A 360 5.03 10.20 0.46
N ALA A 361 5.65 10.99 1.34
CA ALA A 361 6.42 12.17 0.99
C ALA A 361 7.91 11.83 0.96
N HIS A 362 8.66 12.56 0.13
CA HIS A 362 10.10 12.44 0.09
C HIS A 362 10.72 12.88 1.42
N ASN A 363 11.81 12.22 1.80
CA ASN A 363 12.67 12.65 2.90
C ASN A 363 13.62 13.77 2.46
N ASP A 364 13.73 14.80 3.27
CA ASP A 364 14.70 15.89 3.16
C ASP A 364 15.37 16.12 4.54
N SER A 365 16.05 15.10 5.05
CA SER A 365 16.41 14.97 6.47
C SER A 365 17.86 14.52 6.67
N ASP A 366 18.43 14.84 7.82
CA ASP A 366 19.78 14.44 8.26
C ASP A 366 19.83 13.10 8.99
N LYS A 367 18.67 12.50 9.24
CA LYS A 367 18.55 11.23 9.96
C LYS A 367 17.79 10.18 9.15
N PHE A 368 17.95 8.93 9.59
CA PHE A 368 17.13 7.84 9.08
C PHE A 368 15.69 7.95 9.58
N ARG A 369 14.75 7.52 8.74
CA ARG A 369 13.39 7.19 9.17
C ARG A 369 13.26 5.67 9.21
N VAL A 370 12.85 5.12 10.35
CA VAL A 370 12.65 3.68 10.51
C VAL A 370 11.24 3.42 11.05
N ALA A 371 10.50 2.50 10.43
CA ALA A 371 9.14 2.19 10.85
C ALA A 371 8.73 0.76 10.49
N GLN A 372 7.79 0.19 11.25
CA GLN A 372 7.17 -1.11 11.01
C GLN A 372 5.71 -0.94 10.58
N PHE A 373 5.27 -1.67 9.56
CA PHE A 373 3.88 -1.69 9.12
C PHE A 373 3.09 -2.77 9.86
N ILE A 374 1.93 -2.37 10.38
CA ILE A 374 1.02 -3.24 11.11
C ILE A 374 -0.41 -2.83 10.73
N LYS A 375 -1.14 -3.71 10.07
CA LYS A 375 -2.58 -3.58 9.78
C LYS A 375 -3.36 -4.48 10.73
N ALA A 376 -4.60 -4.09 11.04
CA ALA A 376 -5.57 -4.97 11.68
C ALA A 376 -6.93 -4.96 10.98
N PHE A 377 -7.66 -6.05 11.14
CA PHE A 377 -9.00 -6.27 10.59
C PHE A 377 -9.75 -7.27 11.45
N ARG A 378 -11.08 -7.30 11.35
CA ARG A 378 -11.89 -8.28 12.10
C ARG A 378 -11.57 -9.70 11.66
N ARG A 379 -11.61 -10.64 12.61
CA ARG A 379 -11.50 -12.07 12.30
C ARG A 379 -12.76 -12.57 11.59
N ALA A 380 -13.95 -12.24 12.07
CA ALA A 380 -15.18 -12.43 11.31
C ALA A 380 -15.22 -11.38 10.17
N PRO A 381 -15.66 -11.71 8.94
CA PRO A 381 -16.35 -12.94 8.52
C PRO A 381 -15.44 -13.96 7.79
N ILE A 382 -14.16 -14.08 8.16
CA ILE A 382 -13.21 -14.94 7.44
C ILE A 382 -13.56 -16.42 7.61
N GLY A 383 -13.59 -17.18 6.51
CA GLY A 383 -13.91 -18.60 6.54
C GLY A 383 -12.89 -19.46 7.30
N GLU A 384 -13.37 -20.51 7.97
CA GLU A 384 -12.56 -21.41 8.82
C GLU A 384 -11.41 -22.07 8.05
N ILE A 385 -11.64 -22.45 6.79
CA ILE A 385 -10.63 -23.05 5.92
C ILE A 385 -9.47 -22.07 5.71
N ARG A 386 -9.78 -20.80 5.42
CA ARG A 386 -8.77 -19.75 5.24
C ARG A 386 -8.02 -19.48 6.55
N LEU A 387 -8.73 -19.40 7.68
CA LEU A 387 -8.12 -19.22 9.00
C LEU A 387 -7.15 -20.35 9.33
N SER A 388 -7.54 -21.60 9.07
CA SER A 388 -6.69 -22.78 9.28
C SER A 388 -5.41 -22.73 8.44
N ARG A 389 -5.52 -22.37 7.15
CA ARG A 389 -4.36 -22.21 6.25
C ARG A 389 -3.43 -21.09 6.72
N ARG A 390 -4.00 -19.93 7.06
CA ARG A 390 -3.27 -18.79 7.60
C ARG A 390 -2.51 -19.18 8.87
N MET A 391 -3.18 -19.84 9.80
CA MET A 391 -2.60 -20.30 11.06
C MET A 391 -1.43 -21.24 10.86
N LYS A 392 -1.60 -22.27 10.03
CA LYS A 392 -0.51 -23.20 9.69
C LYS A 392 0.69 -22.48 9.10
N ARG A 393 0.46 -21.49 8.22
CA ARG A 393 1.54 -20.69 7.64
C ARG A 393 2.25 -19.83 8.68
N VAL A 394 1.49 -19.13 9.53
CA VAL A 394 2.07 -18.29 10.60
C VAL A 394 2.91 -19.14 11.55
N ASP A 395 2.37 -20.26 12.04
CA ASP A 395 3.10 -21.17 12.93
C ASP A 395 4.41 -21.68 12.29
N ALA A 396 4.37 -22.08 11.02
CA ALA A 396 5.55 -22.52 10.29
C ALA A 396 6.61 -21.41 10.15
N GLU A 397 6.20 -20.17 9.88
CA GLU A 397 7.14 -19.05 9.76
C GLU A 397 7.73 -18.62 11.10
N LEU A 398 6.95 -18.65 12.19
CA LEU A 398 7.47 -18.38 13.53
C LEU A 398 8.53 -19.40 13.93
N LYS A 399 8.27 -20.70 13.69
CA LYS A 399 9.25 -21.77 13.93
C LYS A 399 10.51 -21.60 13.09
N ARG A 400 10.36 -21.32 11.78
CA ARG A 400 11.50 -21.12 10.87
C ARG A 400 12.41 -19.96 11.31
N ASN A 401 11.83 -18.89 11.84
CA ASN A 401 12.56 -17.69 12.24
C ASN A 401 12.97 -17.71 13.73
N GLY A 402 12.83 -18.84 14.42
CA GLY A 402 13.22 -18.97 15.83
C GLY A 402 12.42 -18.05 16.77
N VAL A 403 11.18 -17.71 16.41
CA VAL A 403 10.35 -16.82 17.22
C VAL A 403 9.70 -17.61 18.34
N HIS A 404 10.11 -17.31 19.57
CA HIS A 404 9.51 -17.82 20.78
C HIS A 404 8.51 -16.81 21.33
N LEU A 405 7.23 -17.19 21.34
CA LEU A 405 6.19 -16.36 21.94
C LEU A 405 6.24 -16.46 23.46
N ASP A 406 5.99 -15.33 24.13
CA ASP A 406 5.93 -15.29 25.59
C ASP A 406 4.85 -16.28 26.08
N ALA A 407 5.24 -17.17 27.00
CA ALA A 407 4.36 -18.17 27.60
C ALA A 407 3.14 -17.51 28.30
N LYS A 408 3.28 -16.27 28.76
CA LYS A 408 2.23 -15.48 29.41
C LYS A 408 1.25 -14.84 28.41
N MET A 409 1.47 -14.96 27.10
CA MET A 409 0.52 -14.45 26.10
C MET A 409 -0.83 -15.13 26.25
N SER A 410 -1.88 -14.32 26.39
CA SER A 410 -3.25 -14.82 26.45
C SER A 410 -3.68 -15.45 25.13
N THR A 411 -4.70 -16.31 25.17
CA THR A 411 -5.32 -16.88 23.98
C THR A 411 -5.78 -15.81 23.00
N ALA A 412 -6.33 -14.68 23.50
CA ALA A 412 -6.75 -13.57 22.65
C ALA A 412 -5.59 -12.90 21.91
N MET A 413 -4.39 -12.84 22.51
CA MET A 413 -3.19 -12.32 21.85
C MET A 413 -2.66 -13.28 20.78
N LYS A 414 -2.62 -14.59 21.09
CA LYS A 414 -2.24 -15.63 20.12
C LYS A 414 -3.22 -15.67 18.94
N ARG A 415 -4.51 -15.52 19.23
CA ARG A 415 -5.56 -15.38 18.20
C ARG A 415 -5.32 -14.18 17.31
N ALA A 416 -4.97 -13.03 17.87
CA ALA A 416 -4.74 -11.80 17.12
C ALA A 416 -3.62 -11.92 16.08
N ILE A 417 -2.56 -12.67 16.37
CA ILE A 417 -1.50 -12.93 15.37
C ILE A 417 -1.81 -14.11 14.44
N GLY A 418 -2.89 -14.85 14.72
CA GLY A 418 -3.42 -15.92 13.89
C GLY A 418 -3.01 -17.34 14.27
N LEU A 419 -2.73 -17.63 15.55
CA LEU A 419 -2.28 -18.95 16.01
C LEU A 419 -3.35 -19.82 16.68
N THR A 420 -4.57 -19.31 16.82
CA THR A 420 -5.71 -20.02 17.42
C THR A 420 -7.00 -19.66 16.72
#